data_AF-A0A2E7VPZ2-F1
#
_entry.id   AF-A0A2E7VPZ2-F1
#
_cell.length_a   1.000
_cell.length_b   1.000
_cell.length_c   1.000
_cell.angle_alpha   90.00
_cell.angle_beta   90.00
_cell.angle_gamma   90.00
#
_symmetry.space_group_name_H-M   'P 1'
#
loop_
_entity.id
_entity.type
_entity.pdbx_description
1 polymer ?
#
loop_
_entity_poly.entity_id
_entity_poly.type
_entity_poly.pdbx_seq_one_letter_code
_entity_poly.pdbx_strand_id
1 'polypeptide(L)'
;MKKNIILLLVLIIYYNSFSQSNSTQINSAQQINDFKSIIEAYISPLGNSLGAGLNNGWYNTAKPHKLGGFDVTLTTNFVLINNDVKTFVIDDVIEDANSSIFQGGEVSTVVGNESGNVAVNGASYKMLDGFNIPAVPLPILQAGIGLFKSTELTFRYIPELKIGSAGKVGLLGFGIKHDILQWLPIVDKMPIDISLQGGYTKLGSEIELIDPNGY
;
A
#
# COMPACT_ATOMS: atom_id res chain seq x y z
N MET A 1 8.07 -56.85 -45.48
CA MET A 1 7.26 -56.91 -44.25
C MET A 1 7.98 -56.38 -43.00
N LYS A 2 9.24 -56.76 -42.73
CA LYS A 2 9.99 -56.29 -41.53
C LYS A 2 10.18 -54.76 -41.43
N LYS A 3 10.37 -54.05 -42.55
CA LYS A 3 10.60 -52.59 -42.57
C LYS A 3 9.33 -51.76 -42.23
N ASN A 4 8.15 -52.29 -42.52
CA ASN A 4 6.88 -51.61 -42.24
C ASN A 4 6.44 -51.80 -40.77
N ILE A 5 6.87 -52.90 -40.13
CA ILE A 5 6.64 -53.15 -38.70
C ILE A 5 7.43 -52.16 -37.83
N ILE A 6 8.67 -51.85 -38.22
CA ILE A 6 9.52 -50.88 -37.51
C ILE A 6 8.90 -49.47 -37.58
N LEU A 7 8.36 -49.07 -38.73
CA LEU A 7 7.71 -47.77 -38.90
C LEU A 7 6.44 -47.64 -38.02
N LEU A 8 5.67 -48.72 -37.90
CA LEU A 8 4.47 -48.77 -37.06
C LEU A 8 4.84 -48.67 -35.56
N LEU A 9 5.94 -49.31 -35.16
CA LEU A 9 6.42 -49.30 -33.78
C LEU A 9 6.91 -47.91 -33.36
N VAL A 10 7.60 -47.18 -34.25
CA VAL A 10 8.05 -45.80 -34.01
C VAL A 10 6.87 -44.84 -33.89
N LEU A 11 5.80 -45.05 -34.67
CA LEU A 11 4.58 -44.24 -34.57
C LEU A 11 3.86 -44.42 -33.22
N ILE A 12 3.83 -45.66 -32.69
CA ILE A 12 3.19 -45.96 -31.39
C ILE A 12 3.96 -45.36 -30.21
N ILE A 13 5.29 -45.28 -30.31
CA ILE A 13 6.13 -44.63 -29.29
C ILE A 13 5.91 -43.11 -29.29
N TYR A 14 5.62 -42.50 -30.45
CA TYR A 14 5.32 -41.07 -30.54
C TYR A 14 4.02 -40.66 -29.82
N TYR A 15 3.01 -41.54 -29.78
CA TYR A 15 1.73 -41.23 -29.13
C TYR A 15 1.76 -41.30 -27.59
N ASN A 16 2.77 -41.96 -26.99
CA ASN A 16 2.83 -42.17 -25.54
C ASN A 16 3.73 -41.17 -24.78
N SER A 17 4.22 -40.12 -25.45
CA SER A 17 5.14 -39.15 -24.83
C SER A 17 4.48 -37.97 -24.09
N PHE A 18 3.18 -38.03 -23.80
CA PHE A 18 2.55 -37.15 -22.81
C PHE A 18 2.35 -37.88 -21.48
N SER A 19 3.46 -38.17 -20.80
CA SER A 19 3.46 -38.48 -19.38
C SER A 19 3.92 -37.25 -18.62
N GLN A 20 3.00 -36.32 -18.34
CA GLN A 20 3.22 -35.35 -17.27
C GLN A 20 3.05 -36.10 -15.95
N SER A 21 4.16 -36.30 -15.24
CA SER A 21 4.11 -36.65 -13.83
C SER A 21 3.51 -35.45 -13.09
N ASN A 22 2.21 -35.50 -12.78
CA ASN A 22 1.61 -34.66 -11.75
C ASN A 22 2.13 -35.10 -10.36
N SER A 23 3.42 -34.95 -10.14
CA SER A 23 3.90 -34.65 -8.79
C SER A 23 3.55 -33.19 -8.57
N THR A 24 2.74 -32.90 -7.55
CA THR A 24 2.52 -31.58 -6.97
C THR A 24 3.87 -30.96 -6.59
N GLN A 25 4.61 -30.48 -7.58
CA GLN A 25 5.78 -29.66 -7.41
C GLN A 25 5.21 -28.28 -7.13
N ILE A 26 4.88 -28.05 -5.86
CA ILE A 26 4.56 -26.69 -5.41
C ILE A 26 5.79 -25.88 -5.75
N ASN A 27 5.66 -25.03 -6.78
CA ASN A 27 6.77 -24.27 -7.29
C ASN A 27 7.23 -23.32 -6.18
N SER A 28 8.52 -23.29 -5.85
CA SER A 28 9.04 -22.33 -4.85
C SER A 28 8.66 -20.88 -5.20
N ALA A 29 8.47 -20.59 -6.49
CA ALA A 29 7.92 -19.33 -6.97
C ALA A 29 6.49 -19.05 -6.47
N GLN A 30 5.60 -20.05 -6.50
CA GLN A 30 4.22 -19.91 -6.00
C GLN A 30 4.21 -19.66 -4.50
N GLN A 31 5.01 -20.41 -3.71
CA GLN A 31 5.11 -20.20 -2.27
C GLN A 31 5.58 -18.79 -1.91
N ILE A 32 6.56 -18.26 -2.65
CA ILE A 32 7.04 -16.89 -2.46
C ILE A 32 5.95 -15.87 -2.81
N ASN A 33 5.18 -16.11 -3.87
CA ASN A 33 4.10 -15.22 -4.27
C ASN A 33 2.96 -15.24 -3.25
N ASP A 34 2.50 -16.41 -2.83
CA ASP A 34 1.45 -16.55 -1.81
C ASP A 34 1.87 -15.87 -0.50
N PHE A 35 3.11 -16.09 -0.05
CA PHE A 35 3.63 -15.42 1.14
C PHE A 35 3.67 -13.89 0.99
N LYS A 36 4.08 -13.38 -0.19
CA LYS A 36 4.03 -11.94 -0.48
C LYS A 36 2.62 -11.40 -0.41
N SER A 37 1.64 -12.08 -1.01
CA SER A 37 0.23 -11.68 -0.96
C SER A 37 -0.31 -11.63 0.46
N ILE A 38 0.04 -12.61 1.29
CA ILE A 38 -0.36 -12.65 2.71
C ILE A 38 0.23 -11.46 3.48
N ILE A 39 1.53 -11.18 3.30
CA ILE A 39 2.19 -10.04 3.94
C ILE A 39 1.64 -8.71 3.42
N GLU A 40 1.36 -8.62 2.12
CA GLU A 40 0.74 -7.46 1.51
C GLU A 40 -0.65 -7.21 2.08
N ALA A 41 -1.49 -8.24 2.19
CA ALA A 41 -2.82 -8.14 2.80
C ALA A 41 -2.74 -7.72 4.29
N TYR A 42 -1.75 -8.23 5.02
CA TYR A 42 -1.52 -7.84 6.41
C TYR A 42 -1.17 -6.35 6.56
N ILE A 43 -0.27 -5.81 5.72
CA ILE A 43 0.28 -4.45 5.88
C ILE A 43 -0.53 -3.38 5.13
N SER A 44 -1.16 -3.74 4.01
CA SER A 44 -1.82 -2.79 3.10
C SER A 44 -2.87 -1.89 3.74
N PRO A 45 -3.73 -2.34 4.68
CA PRO A 45 -4.71 -1.46 5.32
C PRO A 45 -4.08 -0.23 5.98
N LEU A 46 -2.92 -0.38 6.64
CA LEU A 46 -2.20 0.76 7.22
C LEU A 46 -1.59 1.65 6.14
N GLY A 47 -0.95 1.06 5.12
CA GLY A 47 -0.35 1.80 4.01
C GLY A 47 -1.39 2.62 3.24
N ASN A 48 -2.53 2.02 2.90
CA ASN A 48 -3.65 2.66 2.22
C ASN A 48 -4.28 3.76 3.08
N SER A 49 -4.45 3.52 4.38
CA SER A 49 -4.96 4.51 5.33
C SER A 49 -4.05 5.72 5.43
N LEU A 50 -2.74 5.51 5.60
CA LEU A 50 -1.75 6.59 5.62
C LEU A 50 -1.70 7.32 4.28
N GLY A 51 -1.69 6.60 3.15
CA GLY A 51 -1.72 7.20 1.81
C GLY A 51 -2.94 8.11 1.59
N ALA A 52 -4.13 7.65 1.99
CA ALA A 52 -5.35 8.44 1.94
C ALA A 52 -5.28 9.68 2.87
N GLY A 53 -4.84 9.49 4.11
CA GLY A 53 -4.71 10.59 5.09
C GLY A 53 -3.71 11.66 4.68
N LEU A 54 -2.59 11.25 4.09
CA LEU A 54 -1.50 12.16 3.70
C LEU A 54 -1.78 12.93 2.41
N ASN A 55 -2.74 12.50 1.60
CA ASN A 55 -3.23 13.30 0.48
C ASN A 55 -4.16 14.44 0.93
N ASN A 56 -4.75 14.34 2.12
CA ASN A 56 -5.55 15.41 2.67
C ASN A 56 -4.69 16.60 3.14
N GLY A 57 -5.20 17.81 2.94
CA GLY A 57 -4.60 19.05 3.46
C GLY A 57 -3.51 19.70 2.60
N TRP A 58 -3.20 19.18 1.40
CA TRP A 58 -2.29 19.84 0.45
C TRP A 58 -2.82 21.15 -0.11
N TYR A 59 -4.14 21.26 -0.22
CA TYR A 59 -4.82 22.39 -0.84
C TYR A 59 -5.80 23.02 0.13
N ASN A 60 -5.59 24.31 0.41
CA ASN A 60 -6.51 25.17 1.19
C ASN A 60 -7.02 26.35 0.36
N THR A 61 -6.20 26.87 -0.56
CA THR A 61 -6.53 28.01 -1.44
C THR A 61 -5.87 27.84 -2.81
N ALA A 62 -6.60 28.22 -3.87
CA ALA A 62 -6.08 28.30 -5.23
C ALA A 62 -5.11 29.46 -5.41
N LYS A 63 -5.33 30.55 -4.70
CA LYS A 63 -4.54 31.77 -4.88
C LYS A 63 -3.16 31.63 -4.25
N PRO A 64 -2.07 31.66 -5.03
CA PRO A 64 -0.73 31.61 -4.48
C PRO A 64 -0.41 32.90 -3.73
N HIS A 65 0.45 32.80 -2.73
CA HIS A 65 0.95 33.99 -2.03
C HIS A 65 1.68 34.93 -3.00
N LYS A 66 1.57 36.24 -2.73
CA LYS A 66 2.35 37.27 -3.44
C LYS A 66 3.84 37.07 -3.16
N LEU A 67 4.71 37.62 -4.01
CA LEU A 67 6.16 37.55 -3.84
C LEU A 67 6.58 37.94 -2.41
N GLY A 68 7.22 37.01 -1.69
CA GLY A 68 7.67 37.19 -0.31
C GLY A 68 6.58 37.06 0.77
N GLY A 69 5.31 36.92 0.38
CA GLY A 69 4.23 36.55 1.30
C GLY A 69 4.41 35.11 1.74
N PHE A 70 4.17 34.83 3.02
CA PHE A 70 4.32 33.50 3.60
C PHE A 70 3.17 33.17 4.54
N ASP A 71 2.98 31.89 4.78
CA ASP A 71 2.05 31.36 5.77
C ASP A 71 2.69 30.19 6.52
N VAL A 72 2.20 29.95 7.73
CA VAL A 72 2.49 28.74 8.51
C VAL A 72 1.16 28.21 9.01
N THR A 73 0.88 26.96 8.67
CA THR A 73 -0.41 26.32 8.93
C THR A 73 -0.19 25.00 9.68
N LEU A 74 -0.94 24.80 10.75
CA LEU A 74 -1.03 23.51 11.45
C LEU A 74 -2.38 22.87 11.11
N THR A 75 -2.36 21.73 10.44
CA THR A 75 -3.55 20.96 10.08
C THR A 75 -3.48 19.60 10.74
N THR A 76 -4.57 19.13 11.35
CA THR A 76 -4.64 17.76 11.88
C THR A 76 -5.63 16.96 11.06
N ASN A 77 -5.13 15.97 10.32
CA ASN A 77 -5.97 15.01 9.61
C ASN A 77 -6.20 13.78 10.48
N PHE A 78 -7.40 13.20 10.41
CA PHE A 78 -7.71 11.94 11.07
C PHE A 78 -8.13 10.92 10.02
N VAL A 79 -7.46 9.77 10.00
CA VAL A 79 -7.89 8.62 9.19
C VAL A 79 -8.61 7.65 10.11
N LEU A 80 -9.89 7.41 9.83
CA LEU A 80 -10.68 6.40 10.54
C LEU A 80 -10.52 5.05 9.85
N ILE A 81 -10.29 4.01 10.65
CA ILE A 81 -10.11 2.65 10.15
C ILE A 81 -11.42 1.87 10.33
N ASN A 82 -12.04 1.52 9.19
CA ASN A 82 -13.27 0.74 9.16
C ASN A 82 -13.01 -0.71 9.62
N ASN A 83 -14.05 -1.36 10.15
CA ASN A 83 -13.92 -2.74 10.61
C ASN A 83 -13.66 -3.73 9.46
N ASP A 84 -14.14 -3.43 8.25
CA ASP A 84 -14.04 -4.32 7.09
C ASP A 84 -12.59 -4.53 6.59
N VAL A 85 -11.66 -3.66 7.00
CA VAL A 85 -10.23 -3.77 6.65
C VAL A 85 -9.38 -4.25 7.83
N LYS A 86 -10.01 -4.64 8.94
CA LYS A 86 -9.29 -5.15 10.12
C LYS A 86 -8.92 -6.62 9.98
N THR A 87 -9.65 -7.37 9.17
CA THR A 87 -9.41 -8.78 8.90
C THR A 87 -9.30 -9.03 7.40
N PHE A 88 -8.71 -10.17 7.03
CA PHE A 88 -8.73 -10.69 5.68
C PHE A 88 -8.74 -12.22 5.74
N VAL A 89 -9.18 -12.87 4.66
CA VAL A 89 -9.15 -14.34 4.55
C VAL A 89 -7.92 -14.74 3.75
N ILE A 90 -7.13 -15.70 4.27
CA ILE A 90 -5.89 -16.13 3.62
C ILE A 90 -6.18 -16.73 2.24
N ASP A 91 -7.20 -17.57 2.16
CA ASP A 91 -7.59 -18.26 0.93
C ASP A 91 -8.06 -17.28 -0.18
N ASP A 92 -8.48 -16.06 0.17
CA ASP A 92 -8.93 -15.03 -0.78
C ASP A 92 -7.76 -14.24 -1.39
N VAL A 93 -6.57 -14.26 -0.78
CA VAL A 93 -5.41 -13.44 -1.22
C VAL A 93 -4.33 -14.25 -1.94
N ILE A 94 -4.38 -15.57 -1.86
CA ILE A 94 -3.45 -16.48 -2.53
C ILE A 94 -3.94 -16.84 -3.94
N GLU A 95 -3.00 -17.14 -4.85
CA GLU A 95 -3.33 -17.31 -6.28
C GLU A 95 -4.14 -18.57 -6.56
N ASP A 96 -3.81 -19.67 -5.88
CA ASP A 96 -4.56 -20.93 -5.93
C ASP A 96 -4.53 -21.63 -4.56
N ALA A 97 -5.61 -21.44 -3.80
CA ALA A 97 -5.77 -22.00 -2.46
C ALA A 97 -5.74 -23.55 -2.44
N ASN A 98 -6.12 -24.22 -3.53
CA ASN A 98 -6.15 -25.68 -3.56
C ASN A 98 -4.75 -26.31 -3.72
N SER A 99 -3.78 -25.56 -4.24
CA SER A 99 -2.40 -26.02 -4.45
C SER A 99 -1.38 -25.34 -3.55
N SER A 100 -1.79 -24.31 -2.78
CA SER A 100 -0.90 -23.62 -1.84
C SER A 100 -0.58 -24.46 -0.61
N ILE A 101 0.63 -24.24 -0.06
CA ILE A 101 0.98 -24.73 1.28
C ILE A 101 0.32 -23.90 2.38
N PHE A 102 -0.13 -22.68 2.07
CA PHE A 102 -0.82 -21.80 2.98
C PHE A 102 -2.32 -22.03 2.86
N GLN A 103 -2.97 -22.33 3.97
CA GLN A 103 -4.42 -22.48 4.04
C GLN A 103 -4.90 -21.79 5.31
N GLY A 104 -6.00 -21.05 5.25
CA GLY A 104 -6.50 -20.41 6.46
C GLY A 104 -7.76 -19.59 6.24
N GLY A 105 -8.49 -19.45 7.34
CA GLY A 105 -9.68 -18.61 7.37
C GLY A 105 -9.35 -17.13 7.59
N GLU A 106 -10.29 -16.46 8.24
CA GLU A 106 -10.14 -15.06 8.61
C GLU A 106 -9.01 -14.87 9.62
N VAL A 107 -8.10 -13.94 9.31
CA VAL A 107 -6.97 -13.52 10.13
C VAL A 107 -6.92 -12.00 10.22
N SER A 108 -6.19 -11.50 11.20
CA SER A 108 -6.08 -10.06 11.43
C SER A 108 -5.08 -9.39 10.49
N THR A 109 -5.33 -8.12 10.20
CA THR A 109 -4.40 -7.20 9.55
C THR A 109 -3.60 -6.41 10.59
N VAL A 110 -2.59 -5.66 10.16
CA VAL A 110 -1.76 -4.84 11.04
C VAL A 110 -2.57 -3.81 11.86
N VAL A 111 -3.72 -3.37 11.35
CA VAL A 111 -4.61 -2.40 12.03
C VAL A 111 -5.74 -3.09 12.80
N GLY A 112 -5.94 -4.38 12.60
CA GLY A 112 -6.93 -5.21 13.29
C GLY A 112 -6.52 -5.63 14.69
N ASN A 113 -7.28 -6.56 15.28
CA ASN A 113 -7.04 -7.07 16.63
C ASN A 113 -6.46 -8.51 16.60
N GLU A 114 -6.90 -9.39 17.52
CA GLU A 114 -6.41 -10.75 17.76
C GLU A 114 -6.18 -11.55 16.48
N SER A 115 -5.08 -12.31 16.47
CA SER A 115 -4.65 -13.17 15.38
C SER A 115 -5.55 -14.39 15.17
N GLY A 116 -5.59 -14.82 13.90
CA GLY A 116 -6.05 -16.16 13.53
C GLY A 116 -4.87 -17.10 13.31
N ASN A 117 -5.18 -18.33 12.88
CA ASN A 117 -4.16 -19.33 12.55
C ASN A 117 -4.04 -19.49 11.04
N VAL A 118 -2.80 -19.68 10.58
CA VAL A 118 -2.48 -20.10 9.22
C VAL A 118 -1.95 -21.54 9.26
N ALA A 119 -2.50 -22.42 8.44
CA ALA A 119 -1.93 -23.72 8.20
C ALA A 119 -0.84 -23.62 7.14
N VAL A 120 0.36 -24.10 7.45
CA VAL A 120 1.48 -24.22 6.52
C VAL A 120 1.82 -25.70 6.40
N ASN A 121 1.59 -26.27 5.21
CA ASN A 121 1.82 -27.69 4.92
C ASN A 121 1.10 -28.63 5.93
N GLY A 122 -0.12 -28.26 6.33
CA GLY A 122 -0.95 -29.01 7.27
C GLY A 122 -0.64 -28.80 8.76
N ALA A 123 0.40 -28.04 9.11
CA ALA A 123 0.69 -27.63 10.48
C ALA A 123 0.13 -26.23 10.77
N SER A 124 -0.54 -26.05 11.91
CA SER A 124 -1.15 -24.77 12.29
C SER A 124 -0.15 -23.86 13.00
N TYR A 125 -0.03 -22.62 12.54
CA TYR A 125 0.80 -21.57 13.13
C TYR A 125 -0.05 -20.34 13.47
N LYS A 126 0.26 -19.71 14.60
CA LYS A 126 -0.37 -18.45 14.99
C LYS A 126 0.16 -17.32 14.11
N MET A 127 -0.74 -16.55 13.50
CA MET A 127 -0.37 -15.39 12.70
C MET A 127 0.02 -14.20 13.59
N LEU A 128 0.64 -13.17 13.02
CA LEU A 128 0.95 -11.95 13.76
C LEU A 128 -0.35 -11.29 14.27
N ASP A 129 -0.31 -10.81 15.51
CA ASP A 129 -1.37 -10.01 16.09
C ASP A 129 -1.36 -8.60 15.45
N GLY A 130 -2.56 -8.04 15.24
CA GLY A 130 -2.69 -6.64 14.84
C GLY A 130 -2.53 -5.68 16.02
N PHE A 131 -2.30 -4.39 15.73
CA PHE A 131 -2.07 -3.38 16.77
C PHE A 131 -3.34 -2.68 17.27
N ASN A 132 -4.52 -3.13 16.85
CA ASN A 132 -5.84 -2.57 17.16
C ASN A 132 -5.87 -1.05 17.01
N ILE A 133 -5.63 -0.58 15.78
CA ILE A 133 -5.53 0.85 15.46
C ILE A 133 -6.92 1.32 14.97
N PRO A 134 -7.70 2.07 15.77
CA PRO A 134 -9.01 2.56 15.33
C PRO A 134 -8.90 3.80 14.44
N ALA A 135 -7.86 4.60 14.63
CA ALA A 135 -7.63 5.82 13.88
C ALA A 135 -6.16 6.23 13.94
N VAL A 136 -5.69 6.93 12.91
CA VAL A 136 -4.34 7.51 12.87
C VAL A 136 -4.44 9.03 12.76
N PRO A 137 -4.08 9.78 13.83
CA PRO A 137 -3.99 11.23 13.75
C PRO A 137 -2.68 11.65 13.06
N LEU A 138 -2.77 12.57 12.12
CA LEU A 138 -1.66 13.11 11.33
C LEU A 138 -1.64 14.64 11.45
N PRO A 139 -1.02 15.21 12.50
CA PRO A 139 -0.74 16.64 12.60
C PRO A 139 0.38 17.01 11.62
N ILE A 140 0.03 17.81 10.62
CA ILE A 140 0.91 18.31 9.58
C ILE A 140 1.21 19.78 9.84
N LEU A 141 2.49 20.10 10.05
CA LEU A 141 2.98 21.47 9.99
C LEU A 141 3.33 21.80 8.54
N GLN A 142 2.75 22.87 8.02
CA GLN A 142 2.97 23.33 6.65
C GLN A 142 3.45 24.78 6.66
N ALA A 143 4.35 25.11 5.73
CA ALA A 143 4.81 26.46 5.50
C ALA A 143 4.85 26.74 4.00
N GLY A 144 4.27 27.86 3.57
CA GLY A 144 4.24 28.30 2.19
C GLY A 144 4.98 29.62 2.00
N ILE A 145 5.61 29.80 0.84
CA ILE A 145 6.19 31.08 0.44
C ILE A 145 5.88 31.38 -1.03
N GLY A 146 5.38 32.60 -1.27
CA GLY A 146 5.11 33.15 -2.59
C GLY A 146 6.39 33.58 -3.30
N LEU A 147 6.52 33.14 -4.55
CA LEU A 147 7.62 33.38 -5.48
C LEU A 147 7.15 34.23 -6.66
N PHE A 148 8.04 34.40 -7.63
CA PHE A 148 7.77 35.14 -8.87
C PHE A 148 6.67 34.48 -9.72
N LYS A 149 5.91 35.29 -10.48
CA LYS A 149 4.82 34.85 -11.38
C LYS A 149 3.77 33.98 -10.69
N SER A 150 3.25 34.44 -9.56
CA SER A 150 2.16 33.76 -8.83
C SER A 150 2.46 32.26 -8.65
N THR A 151 3.67 31.96 -8.22
CA THR A 151 4.13 30.60 -7.91
C THR A 151 4.35 30.53 -6.42
N GLU A 152 4.07 29.40 -5.80
CA GLU A 152 4.24 29.19 -4.37
C GLU A 152 4.97 27.87 -4.15
N LEU A 153 5.98 27.91 -3.27
CA LEU A 153 6.62 26.71 -2.75
C LEU A 153 6.00 26.40 -1.40
N THR A 154 5.59 25.15 -1.21
CA THR A 154 5.07 24.66 0.06
C THR A 154 5.99 23.60 0.61
N PHE A 155 6.24 23.63 1.90
CA PHE A 155 6.93 22.58 2.64
C PHE A 155 5.99 22.03 3.72
N ARG A 156 6.01 20.72 3.92
CA ARG A 156 5.21 20.07 4.97
C ARG A 156 6.00 19.04 5.75
N TYR A 157 5.70 18.94 7.03
CA TYR A 157 6.42 18.11 7.98
C TYR A 157 5.45 17.50 8.99
N ILE A 158 5.62 16.21 9.26
CA ILE A 158 5.03 15.53 10.42
C ILE A 158 6.22 15.04 11.26
N PRO A 159 6.31 15.43 12.54
CA PRO A 159 7.34 14.88 13.43
C PRO A 159 7.18 13.37 13.56
N GLU A 160 8.19 12.68 14.07
CA GLU A 160 8.03 11.25 14.37
C GLU A 160 6.97 11.07 15.47
N LEU A 161 5.85 10.47 15.08
CA LEU A 161 4.71 10.16 15.94
C LEU A 161 4.64 8.66 16.17
N LYS A 162 4.37 8.27 17.41
CA LYS A 162 4.09 6.87 17.74
C LYS A 162 2.66 6.52 17.33
N ILE A 163 2.49 5.43 16.59
CA ILE A 163 1.17 4.86 16.27
C ILE A 163 0.92 3.69 17.22
N GLY A 164 0.33 3.96 18.39
CA GLY A 164 0.08 2.93 19.40
C GLY A 164 1.34 2.13 19.75
N SER A 165 1.24 0.80 19.74
CA SER A 165 2.35 -0.15 19.86
C SER A 165 2.94 -0.59 18.52
N ALA A 166 2.45 -0.08 17.39
CA ALA A 166 2.87 -0.50 16.06
C ALA A 166 4.26 0.02 15.68
N GLY A 167 4.63 1.21 16.16
CA GLY A 167 5.90 1.84 15.86
C GLY A 167 5.75 3.34 15.63
N LYS A 168 6.51 3.90 14.68
CA LYS A 168 6.61 5.34 14.42
C LYS A 168 6.35 5.69 12.96
N VAL A 169 5.74 6.85 12.75
CA VAL A 169 5.62 7.47 11.42
C VAL A 169 6.07 8.91 11.46
N GLY A 170 6.73 9.35 10.40
CA GLY A 170 7.15 10.74 10.20
C GLY A 170 7.14 11.07 8.72
N LEU A 171 7.09 12.35 8.38
CA LEU A 171 6.95 12.75 6.99
C LEU A 171 7.66 14.07 6.70
N LEU A 172 8.22 14.13 5.49
CA LEU A 172 8.73 15.33 4.87
C LEU A 172 8.13 15.46 3.47
N GLY A 173 7.65 16.65 3.11
CA GLY A 173 7.11 16.91 1.79
C GLY A 173 7.43 18.31 1.28
N PHE A 174 7.44 18.44 -0.04
CA PHE A 174 7.56 19.72 -0.72
C PHE A 174 6.57 19.77 -1.87
N GLY A 175 6.02 20.93 -2.15
CA GLY A 175 5.06 21.14 -3.22
C GLY A 175 5.29 22.46 -3.93
N ILE A 176 4.76 22.52 -5.14
CA ILE A 176 4.73 23.72 -5.96
C ILE A 176 3.29 23.96 -6.39
N LYS A 177 2.86 25.21 -6.29
CA LYS A 177 1.56 25.68 -6.77
C LYS A 177 1.78 26.83 -7.74
N HIS A 178 1.06 26.83 -8.85
CA HIS A 178 1.16 27.86 -9.87
C HIS A 178 -0.22 28.30 -10.32
N ASP A 179 -0.45 29.61 -10.32
CA ASP A 179 -1.65 30.21 -10.90
C ASP A 179 -1.62 30.06 -12.42
N ILE A 180 -2.62 29.37 -12.99
CA ILE A 180 -2.70 29.17 -14.43
C ILE A 180 -3.47 30.31 -15.10
N LEU A 181 -4.37 30.98 -14.36
CA LEU A 181 -5.18 32.06 -14.91
C LEU A 181 -4.32 33.17 -15.47
N GLN A 182 -3.16 33.45 -14.89
CA GLN A 182 -2.24 34.50 -15.36
C GLN A 182 -1.84 34.37 -16.85
N TRP A 183 -1.97 33.19 -17.45
CA TRP A 183 -1.65 32.93 -18.86
C TRP A 183 -2.86 33.08 -19.80
N LEU A 184 -4.07 33.24 -19.25
CA LEU A 184 -5.30 33.39 -20.01
C LEU A 184 -5.69 34.88 -20.13
N PRO A 185 -6.03 35.38 -21.33
CA PRO A 185 -6.32 36.80 -21.57
C PRO A 185 -7.65 37.30 -20.97
N ILE A 186 -8.30 36.50 -20.11
CA ILE A 186 -9.60 36.80 -19.47
C ILE A 186 -9.43 37.08 -17.97
N VAL A 187 -8.19 37.07 -17.46
CA VAL A 187 -7.87 37.09 -16.02
C VAL A 187 -8.54 38.21 -15.23
N ASP A 188 -8.58 39.43 -15.77
CA ASP A 188 -9.07 40.61 -15.04
C ASP A 188 -10.59 40.68 -14.91
N LYS A 189 -11.34 39.74 -15.52
CA LYS A 189 -12.81 39.77 -15.55
C LYS A 189 -13.48 38.60 -14.84
N MET A 190 -12.71 37.64 -14.32
CA MET A 190 -13.25 36.40 -13.77
C MET A 190 -13.08 36.37 -12.25
N PRO A 191 -14.17 36.31 -11.46
CA PRO A 191 -14.11 36.34 -9.99
C PRO A 191 -13.77 34.95 -9.40
N ILE A 192 -12.83 34.24 -10.01
CA ILE A 192 -12.39 32.90 -9.58
C ILE A 192 -10.86 32.81 -9.64
N ASP A 193 -10.26 32.04 -8.75
CA ASP A 193 -8.84 31.71 -8.76
C ASP A 193 -8.67 30.25 -9.24
N ILE A 194 -7.78 29.98 -10.19
CA ILE A 194 -7.47 28.61 -10.67
C ILE A 194 -5.96 28.40 -10.66
N SER A 195 -5.53 27.37 -9.94
CA SER A 195 -4.13 26.96 -9.85
C SER A 195 -3.95 25.47 -10.09
N LEU A 196 -2.77 25.09 -10.57
CA LEU A 196 -2.29 23.72 -10.52
C LEU A 196 -1.27 23.55 -9.40
N GLN A 197 -1.38 22.47 -8.65
CA GLN A 197 -0.45 22.12 -7.58
C GLN A 197 0.08 20.70 -7.79
N GLY A 198 1.38 20.53 -7.58
CA GLY A 198 2.06 19.25 -7.52
C GLY A 198 2.83 19.13 -6.22
N GLY A 199 2.76 17.97 -5.57
CA GLY A 199 3.44 17.71 -4.30
C GLY A 199 4.21 16.41 -4.35
N TYR A 200 5.37 16.40 -3.70
CA TYR A 200 6.13 15.19 -3.38
C TYR A 200 6.14 15.00 -1.87
N THR A 201 6.11 13.75 -1.45
CA THR A 201 6.12 13.38 -0.04
C THR A 201 6.95 12.13 0.16
N LYS A 202 7.84 12.20 1.15
CA LYS A 202 8.58 11.08 1.67
C LYS A 202 8.04 10.73 3.05
N LEU A 203 7.46 9.54 3.15
CA LEU A 203 7.02 8.94 4.39
C LEU A 203 8.17 8.09 4.96
N GLY A 204 8.55 8.35 6.21
CA GLY A 204 9.35 7.45 7.02
C GLY A 204 8.44 6.67 7.96
N SER A 205 8.58 5.36 8.01
CA SER A 205 7.82 4.49 8.91
C SER A 205 8.73 3.42 9.48
N GLU A 206 8.57 3.15 10.77
CA GLU A 206 9.19 2.06 11.49
C GLU A 206 8.06 1.26 12.12
N ILE A 207 7.97 -0.03 11.81
CA ILE A 207 6.97 -0.94 12.36
C ILE A 207 7.71 -2.05 13.08
N GLU A 208 7.45 -2.21 14.37
CA GLU A 208 8.05 -3.24 15.21
C GLU A 208 7.11 -4.45 15.27
N LEU A 209 7.46 -5.53 14.57
CA LEU A 209 6.71 -6.78 14.63
C LEU A 209 7.21 -7.61 15.83
N ILE A 210 6.33 -7.86 16.79
CA ILE A 210 6.63 -8.66 17.98
C ILE A 210 6.23 -10.10 17.70
N ASP A 211 7.12 -11.07 17.97
CA ASP A 211 6.81 -12.49 17.84
C ASP A 211 5.69 -12.86 18.84
N PRO A 212 4.52 -13.33 18.36
CA PRO A 212 3.45 -13.76 19.24
C PRO A 212 3.80 -15.00 20.08
N ASN A 213 4.89 -15.72 19.75
CA ASN A 213 5.33 -16.93 20.45
C ASN A 213 6.48 -16.70 21.45
N GLY A 214 7.07 -15.50 21.49
CA GLY A 214 8.00 -15.08 22.54
C GLY A 214 9.34 -15.84 22.62
N TYR A 215 9.87 -16.32 21.48
CA TYR A 215 11.22 -16.92 21.43
C TYR A 215 12.31 -15.92 21.05
#